data_AF-A0A4Y2UXE7-F1
#
_entry.id   AF-A0A4Y2UXE7-F1
#
_cell.length_a   1.000
_cell.length_b   1.000
_cell.length_c   1.000
_cell.angle_alpha   90.00
_cell.angle_beta   90.00
_cell.angle_gamma   90.00
#
_symmetry.space_group_name_H-M   'P 1'
#
loop_
_entity.id
_entity.type
_entity.pdbx_description
1 polymer ?
#
loop_
_entity_poly.entity_id
_entity_poly.type
_entity_poly.pdbx_seq_one_letter_code
_entity_poly.pdbx_strand_id
1 'polypeptide(L)'
;MTWSLEPWRSYPARWIGHGGPVAWPPRSPDLNPLDFFFWGHMKSSVYETPVDFAEDLAARIVVPADKINAPLGIFERVRQSFLRRTVVQFRFLARQKS
;
A
#
# COMPACT_ATOMS: atom_id res chain seq x y z
N MET A 1 20.81 3.05 20.11
CA MET A 1 19.57 3.55 19.47
C MET A 1 18.73 2.31 19.15
N THR A 2 17.84 1.92 20.06
CA THR A 2 17.09 0.66 20.00
C THR A 2 15.89 0.84 19.08
N TRP A 3 15.95 0.29 17.87
CA TRP A 3 14.75 0.06 17.07
C TRP A 3 13.81 -0.82 17.90
N SER A 4 12.66 -0.28 18.31
CA SER A 4 11.65 -1.06 19.03
C SER A 4 11.33 -2.32 18.24
N LEU A 5 11.60 -3.48 18.85
CA LEU A 5 11.62 -4.77 18.18
C LEU A 5 10.26 -5.21 17.62
N GLU A 6 9.15 -4.59 18.04
CA GLU A 6 7.80 -5.03 17.65
C GLU A 6 6.86 -3.85 17.31
N PRO A 7 7.03 -3.18 16.15
CA PRO A 7 6.21 -2.03 15.75
C PRO A 7 4.70 -2.31 15.71
N TRP A 8 4.31 -3.56 15.46
CA TRP A 8 2.91 -3.99 15.42
C TRP A 8 2.22 -3.93 16.79
N ARG A 9 2.96 -3.89 17.91
CA ARG A 9 2.37 -3.72 19.25
C ARG A 9 1.69 -2.36 19.41
N SER A 10 2.21 -1.34 18.74
CA SER A 10 1.61 0.01 18.73
C SER A 10 0.42 0.11 17.77
N TYR A 11 0.28 -0.83 16.84
CA TYR A 11 -0.76 -0.84 15.78
C TYR A 11 -1.47 -2.19 15.68
N PRO A 12 -2.16 -2.64 16.74
CA PRO A 12 -2.83 -3.94 16.77
C PRO A 12 -3.88 -4.02 15.66
N ALA A 13 -3.86 -5.12 14.90
CA ALA A 13 -4.73 -5.38 13.74
C ALA A 13 -4.69 -4.35 12.60
N ARG A 14 -3.79 -3.35 12.65
CA ARG A 14 -3.62 -2.31 11.62
C ARG A 14 -2.28 -2.38 10.91
N TRP A 15 -1.37 -3.24 11.39
CA TRP A 15 -0.05 -3.42 10.81
C TRP A 15 -0.11 -4.25 9.53
N ILE A 16 0.36 -3.67 8.42
CA ILE A 16 0.47 -4.32 7.11
C ILE A 16 1.96 -4.28 6.74
N GLY A 17 2.69 -5.36 7.02
CA GLY A 17 4.13 -5.42 6.79
C GLY A 17 4.78 -6.67 7.35
N HIS A 18 6.08 -6.84 7.07
CA HIS A 18 6.88 -7.96 7.57
C HIS A 18 6.99 -7.93 9.11
N GLY A 19 7.05 -9.10 9.76
CA GLY A 19 7.15 -9.21 11.22
C GLY A 19 5.85 -8.93 12.00
N GLY A 20 4.71 -8.80 11.33
CA GLY A 20 3.40 -8.68 11.97
C GLY A 20 2.75 -10.03 12.30
N PRO A 21 1.63 -10.04 13.05
CA PRO A 21 0.87 -11.25 13.35
C PRO A 21 0.26 -11.91 12.10
N VAL A 22 0.13 -11.17 11.00
CA VAL A 22 -0.26 -11.69 9.69
C VAL A 22 1.00 -12.03 8.89
N ALA A 23 1.21 -13.31 8.62
CA ALA A 23 2.32 -13.77 7.79
C ALA A 23 2.07 -13.41 6.31
N TRP A 24 2.91 -12.54 5.76
CA TRP A 24 2.88 -12.16 4.34
C TRP A 24 3.82 -13.07 3.52
N PRO A 25 3.40 -13.56 2.34
CA PRO A 25 4.28 -14.36 1.49
C PRO A 25 5.50 -13.54 1.02
N PRO A 26 6.69 -14.17 0.95
CA PRO A 26 7.92 -13.48 0.54
C PRO A 26 7.79 -12.89 -0.88
N ARG A 27 8.31 -11.67 -1.06
CA ARG A 27 8.30 -10.92 -2.34
C ARG A 27 6.90 -10.71 -2.94
N SER A 28 5.96 -10.18 -2.15
CA SER A 28 4.60 -9.86 -2.62
C SER A 28 4.27 -8.35 -2.59
N PRO A 29 5.03 -7.50 -3.30
CA PRO A 29 4.69 -6.07 -3.43
C PRO A 29 3.30 -5.87 -4.07
N ASP A 30 2.84 -6.82 -4.89
CA ASP A 30 1.50 -6.83 -5.50
C ASP A 30 0.35 -6.93 -4.49
N LEU A 31 0.66 -7.38 -3.27
CA LEU A 31 -0.31 -7.53 -2.19
C LEU A 31 -0.34 -6.35 -1.24
N ASN A 32 0.56 -5.37 -1.35
CA ASN A 32 0.44 -4.15 -0.56
C ASN A 32 -0.50 -3.16 -1.29
N PRO A 33 -1.70 -2.88 -0.75
CA PRO A 33 -2.63 -1.92 -1.35
C PRO A 33 -2.05 -0.51 -1.51
N LEU A 34 -1.09 -0.15 -0.64
CA LEU A 34 -0.40 1.11 -0.77
C LEU A 34 0.53 1.12 -1.98
N ASP A 35 1.30 0.06 -2.20
CA ASP A 35 2.26 0.02 -3.31
C ASP A 35 1.59 -0.04 -4.68
N PHE A 36 0.51 -0.82 -4.85
CA PHE A 36 -0.11 -0.97 -6.17
C PHE A 36 -1.12 0.11 -6.54
N PHE A 37 -1.72 0.78 -5.57
CA PHE A 37 -2.79 1.75 -5.80
C PHE A 37 -2.39 3.14 -5.33
N PHE A 38 -2.08 3.30 -4.04
CA PHE A 38 -1.86 4.61 -3.45
C PHE A 38 -0.60 5.28 -3.99
N TRP A 39 0.56 4.62 -3.86
CA TRP A 39 1.85 5.20 -4.25
C TRP A 39 2.00 5.40 -5.75
N GLY A 40 1.39 4.54 -6.57
CA GLY A 40 1.35 4.74 -8.03
C GLY A 40 0.60 6.02 -8.41
N HIS A 41 -0.60 6.21 -7.85
CA HIS A 41 -1.42 7.38 -8.13
C HIS A 41 -0.81 8.67 -7.57
N MET A 42 -0.32 8.62 -6.33
CA MET A 42 0.34 9.76 -5.67
C MET A 42 1.56 10.23 -6.46
N LYS A 43 2.45 9.31 -6.86
CA LYS A 43 3.63 9.68 -7.66
C LYS A 43 3.24 10.29 -9.00
N SER A 44 2.27 9.71 -9.70
CA SER A 44 1.83 10.23 -11.00
C SER A 44 1.26 11.65 -10.90
N SER A 45 0.56 11.98 -9.82
CA SER A 45 -0.05 13.30 -9.64
C SER A 45 0.91 14.33 -9.06
N VAL A 46 1.78 13.95 -8.13
CA VAL A 46 2.71 14.88 -7.46
C VAL A 46 3.84 15.31 -8.39
N TYR A 47 4.32 14.38 -9.22
CA TYR A 47 5.44 14.59 -10.15
C TYR A 47 4.98 14.86 -11.60
N GLU A 48 3.70 15.17 -11.82
CA GLU A 48 3.20 15.61 -13.14
C GLU A 48 3.94 16.86 -13.62
N THR A 49 4.31 17.74 -12.68
CA THR A 49 5.18 18.89 -12.92
C THR A 49 6.42 18.79 -12.04
N PRO A 50 7.57 19.34 -12.48
CA PRO A 50 8.77 19.41 -11.66
C PRO A 50 8.47 20.05 -10.29
N VAL A 51 9.14 19.54 -9.26
CA VAL A 51 9.05 20.04 -7.89
C VAL A 51 10.46 20.45 -7.49
N ASP A 52 10.64 21.74 -7.20
CA ASP A 52 11.97 22.29 -6.89
C ASP A 52 12.24 22.35 -5.38
N PHE A 53 11.19 22.44 -4.55
CA PHE A 53 11.30 22.60 -3.10
C PHE A 53 10.45 21.60 -2.31
N ALA A 54 10.88 21.28 -1.10
CA ALA A 54 10.19 20.34 -0.23
C ALA A 54 8.84 20.88 0.27
N GLU A 55 8.69 22.21 0.44
CA GLU A 55 7.40 22.80 0.81
C GLU A 55 6.35 22.63 -0.29
N ASP A 56 6.76 22.81 -1.56
CA ASP A 56 5.90 22.59 -2.72
C ASP A 56 5.47 21.12 -2.82
N LEU A 57 6.40 20.20 -2.52
CA LEU A 57 6.10 18.77 -2.47
C LEU A 57 5.02 18.47 -1.42
N ALA A 58 5.17 19.01 -0.21
CA ALA A 58 4.23 18.81 0.89
C ALA A 58 2.84 19.38 0.55
N ALA A 59 2.77 20.58 -0.04
CA ALA A 59 1.51 21.17 -0.48
C ALA A 59 0.84 20.35 -1.59
N ARG A 60 1.63 19.83 -2.54
CA ARG A 60 1.13 19.02 -3.67
C ARG A 60 0.64 17.65 -3.25
N ILE A 61 1.11 17.08 -2.15
CA ILE A 61 0.64 15.78 -1.64
C ILE A 61 -0.83 15.84 -1.18
N VAL A 62 -1.29 17.00 -0.68
CA VAL A 62 -2.65 17.16 -0.13
C VAL A 62 -3.72 16.98 -1.20
N VAL A 63 -3.53 17.58 -2.38
CA VAL A 63 -4.51 17.55 -3.48
C VAL A 63 -4.86 16.13 -3.97
N PRO A 64 -3.91 15.26 -4.34
CA PRO A 64 -4.20 13.88 -4.72
C PRO A 64 -4.69 13.04 -3.53
N ALA A 65 -4.23 13.31 -2.30
CA ALA A 65 -4.73 12.61 -1.11
C ALA A 65 -6.24 12.88 -0.91
N ASP A 66 -6.68 14.13 -1.05
CA ASP A 66 -8.10 14.49 -0.98
C ASP A 66 -8.91 13.87 -2.11
N LYS A 67 -8.37 13.84 -3.34
CA LYS A 67 -9.03 13.16 -4.48
C LYS A 67 -9.20 11.66 -4.25
N ILE A 68 -8.24 11.00 -3.61
CA ILE A 68 -8.36 9.59 -3.24
C ILE A 68 -9.41 9.40 -2.15
N ASN A 69 -9.46 10.30 -1.16
CA ASN A 69 -10.39 10.19 -0.02
C ASN A 69 -11.83 10.62 -0.34
N ALA A 70 -12.05 11.45 -1.36
CA ALA A 70 -13.36 12.00 -1.71
C ALA A 70 -14.42 10.93 -2.09
N PRO A 71 -14.11 9.85 -2.84
CA PRO A 71 -15.10 8.84 -3.19
C PRO A 71 -15.21 7.77 -2.09
N LEU A 72 -16.38 7.66 -1.47
CA LEU A 72 -16.68 6.64 -0.43
C LEU A 72 -16.45 5.18 -0.88
N GLY A 73 -16.34 4.93 -2.19
CA GLY A 73 -16.13 3.60 -2.77
C GLY A 73 -14.68 3.25 -3.14
N ILE A 74 -13.70 4.15 -2.95
CA ILE A 74 -12.31 3.86 -3.34
C ILE A 74 -11.75 2.69 -2.52
N PHE A 75 -12.00 2.70 -1.20
CA PHE A 75 -11.47 1.68 -0.28
C PHE A 75 -12.08 0.31 -0.53
N GLU A 76 -13.37 0.25 -0.92
CA GLU A 76 -14.01 -1.01 -1.29
C GLU A 76 -13.40 -1.57 -2.59
N ARG A 77 -13.15 -0.74 -3.60
CA ARG A 77 -12.47 -1.19 -4.83
C ARG A 77 -11.05 -1.70 -4.56
N VAL A 78 -10.33 -1.02 -3.67
CA VAL A 78 -8.99 -1.44 -3.22
C VAL A 78 -9.05 -2.79 -2.50
N ARG A 79 -10.01 -2.98 -1.59
CA ARG A 79 -10.24 -4.25 -0.89
C ARG A 79 -10.58 -5.39 -1.87
N GLN A 80 -11.44 -5.12 -2.86
CA GLN A 80 -11.78 -6.09 -3.90
C GLN A 80 -10.59 -6.42 -4.81
N SER A 81 -9.76 -5.42 -5.14
CA SER A 81 -8.52 -5.63 -5.90
C SER A 81 -7.53 -6.51 -5.13
N PHE A 82 -7.38 -6.25 -3.84
CA PHE A 82 -6.55 -7.06 -2.94
C PHE A 82 -7.01 -8.52 -2.91
N LEU A 83 -8.31 -8.77 -2.72
CA LEU A 83 -8.88 -10.12 -2.72
C LEU A 83 -8.68 -10.85 -4.06
N ARG A 84 -8.80 -10.15 -5.20
CA ARG A 84 -8.51 -10.77 -6.51
C ARG A 84 -7.05 -11.18 -6.64
N ARG A 85 -6.12 -10.36 -6.17
CA ARG A 85 -4.68 -10.60 -6.29
C ARG A 85 -4.19 -11.71 -5.37
N THR A 86 -4.76 -11.83 -4.17
CA THR A 86 -4.45 -12.96 -3.27
C THR A 86 -4.88 -14.28 -3.90
N VAL A 87 -6.07 -14.35 -4.52
CA VAL A 87 -6.55 -15.55 -5.23
C VAL A 87 -5.62 -15.96 -6.38
N VAL A 88 -5.13 -14.99 -7.16
CA VAL A 88 -4.17 -15.26 -8.26
C VAL A 88 -2.85 -15.81 -7.72
N GLN A 89 -2.30 -15.23 -6.65
CA GLN A 89 -1.06 -15.70 -6.01
C GLN A 89 -1.21 -17.12 -5.44
N PHE A 90 -2.30 -17.41 -4.72
CA PHE A 90 -2.55 -18.75 -4.19
C PHE A 90 -2.65 -19.82 -5.30
N ARG A 91 -3.28 -19.49 -6.44
CA ARG A 91 -3.33 -20.39 -7.60
C ARG A 91 -1.97 -20.59 -8.26
N PHE A 92 -1.16 -19.54 -8.35
CA PHE A 92 0.19 -19.62 -8.92
C PHE A 92 1.12 -20.48 -8.05
N LEU A 93 1.09 -20.29 -6.72
CA LEU A 93 1.87 -21.08 -5.77
C LEU A 93 1.42 -22.55 -5.73
N ALA A 94 0.12 -22.82 -5.86
CA ALA A 94 -0.40 -24.20 -5.94
C ALA A 94 0.09 -24.92 -7.21
N ARG A 95 0.31 -24.19 -8.31
CA ARG A 95 0.78 -24.75 -9.58
C ARG A 95 2.29 -24.99 -9.63
N GLN A 96 3.08 -24.24 -8.87
CA GLN A 96 4.54 -24.40 -8.77
C GLN A 96 4.97 -25.52 -7.80
N LYS A 97 4.03 -26.06 -7.00
CA LYS A 97 4.26 -27.19 -6.07
C LYS A 97 3.80 -28.54 -6.62
N SER A 98 3.34 -28.60 -7.86
CA SER A 98 3.00 -29.84 -8.59
C SER A 98 4.08 -30.17 -9.61
#